data_AF-A0A969C3Z3-F1
#
_entry.id   AF-A0A969C3Z3-F1
#
_cell.length_a   1.000
_cell.length_b   1.000
_cell.length_c   1.000
_cell.angle_alpha   90.00
_cell.angle_beta   90.00
_cell.angle_gamma   90.00
#
_symmetry.space_group_name_H-M   'P 1'
#
loop_
_entity.id
_entity.type
_entity.pdbx_description
1 polymer ?
#
loop_
_entity_poly.entity_id
_entity_poly.type
_entity_poly.pdbx_seq_one_letter_code
_entity_poly.pdbx_strand_id
1 'polypeptide(L)'
;MLTAEIIAIGSELLTPTKTDTNSLWLTEKLNEIGIEVKLKTIVGDDKLRLEETIRDAVKRSDIVISTGGLGPTEDDITRTVSAQAIGK
;
A
#
# COMPACT_ATOMS: atom_id res chain seq x y z
N MET A 1 -8.31 19.51 -2.46
CA MET A 1 -7.21 18.93 -3.25
C MET A 1 -7.24 17.45 -2.97
N LEU A 2 -7.17 16.58 -3.99
CA LEU A 2 -7.20 15.14 -3.77
C LEU A 2 -5.94 14.69 -3.04
N THR A 3 -6.09 13.76 -2.12
CA THR A 3 -4.99 13.20 -1.33
C THR A 3 -4.86 11.70 -1.54
N ALA A 4 -3.63 11.21 -1.51
CA ALA A 4 -3.32 9.79 -1.67
C ALA A 4 -2.57 9.22 -0.47
N GLU A 5 -2.77 7.93 -0.24
CA GLU A 5 -1.98 7.10 0.65
C GLU A 5 -1.42 5.90 -0.11
N ILE A 6 -0.14 5.57 0.16
CA ILE A 6 0.54 4.45 -0.49
C ILE A 6 0.82 3.36 0.56
N ILE A 7 0.47 2.11 0.23
CA ILE A 7 0.75 0.92 1.05
C ILE A 7 1.71 0.02 0.28
N ALA A 8 2.98 -0.01 0.67
CA ALA A 8 3.95 -0.93 0.11
C ALA A 8 3.96 -2.23 0.91
N ILE A 9 3.75 -3.35 0.21
CA ILE A 9 3.52 -4.67 0.79
C ILE A 9 4.71 -5.57 0.43
N GLY A 10 5.32 -6.17 1.44
CA GLY A 10 6.42 -7.12 1.30
C GLY A 10 7.32 -7.11 2.52
N SER A 11 7.54 -8.28 3.12
CA SER A 11 8.36 -8.43 4.33
C SER A 11 9.82 -8.00 4.10
N GLU A 12 10.32 -8.13 2.87
CA GLU A 12 11.66 -7.68 2.49
C GLU A 12 11.82 -6.16 2.56
N LEU A 13 10.74 -5.38 2.38
CA LEU A 13 10.76 -3.91 2.47
C LEU A 13 10.96 -3.42 3.92
N LEU A 14 10.75 -4.28 4.91
CA LEU A 14 11.01 -4.00 6.32
C LEU A 14 12.47 -4.28 6.73
N THR A 15 13.28 -4.77 5.79
CA THR A 15 14.70 -5.09 6.02
C THR A 15 15.60 -3.96 5.53
N PRO A 16 16.84 -3.83 6.02
CA PRO A 16 17.74 -2.75 5.60
C PRO A 16 18.26 -2.91 4.15
N THR A 17 18.01 -4.05 3.50
CA THR A 17 18.61 -4.38 2.20
C THR A 17 17.73 -4.01 1.01
N LYS A 18 16.45 -3.68 1.24
CA LYS A 18 15.51 -3.33 0.18
C LYS A 18 14.87 -1.97 0.48
N THR A 19 15.10 -1.01 -0.41
CA THR A 19 14.43 0.30 -0.35
C THR A 19 13.14 0.26 -1.16
N ASP A 20 12.06 0.77 -0.57
CA ASP A 20 10.79 1.02 -1.27
C ASP A 20 10.94 2.20 -2.27
N THR A 21 11.37 1.87 -3.48
CA THR A 21 11.50 2.82 -4.59
C THR A 21 10.18 3.03 -5.34
N ASN A 22 9.25 2.08 -5.23
CA ASN A 22 7.94 2.16 -5.87
C ASN A 22 7.12 3.32 -5.28
N SER A 23 7.08 3.46 -3.96
CA SER A 23 6.36 4.59 -3.35
C SER A 23 7.02 5.93 -3.65
N LEU A 24 8.34 5.99 -3.85
CA LEU A 24 9.03 7.22 -4.27
C LEU A 24 8.60 7.62 -5.68
N TRP A 25 8.63 6.67 -6.62
CA TRP A 25 8.19 6.88 -8.00
C TRP A 25 6.71 7.28 -8.07
N LEU A 26 5.82 6.59 -7.33
CA LEU A 26 4.41 6.93 -7.26
C LEU A 26 4.17 8.34 -6.68
N THR A 27 4.93 8.73 -5.66
CA THR A 27 4.82 10.08 -5.08
C THR A 27 5.16 11.15 -6.10
N GLU A 28 6.23 10.96 -6.88
CA GLU A 28 6.60 11.87 -7.97
C GLU A 28 5.45 11.98 -8.98
N LYS A 29 4.89 10.85 -9.44
CA LYS A 29 3.81 10.84 -10.44
C LYS A 29 2.50 11.43 -9.96
N LEU A 30 2.15 11.23 -8.69
CA LEU A 30 0.96 11.83 -8.10
C LEU A 30 1.13 13.35 -7.96
N ASN A 31 2.31 13.80 -7.52
CA ASN A 31 2.61 15.22 -7.41
C ASN A 31 2.57 15.94 -8.77
N GLU A 32 3.06 15.31 -9.85
CA GLU A 32 3.00 15.83 -11.23
C GLU A 32 1.56 16.15 -11.68
N ILE A 33 0.57 15.42 -11.16
CA ILE A 33 -0.86 15.62 -11.46
C ILE A 33 -1.63 16.35 -10.35
N GLY A 34 -0.93 16.93 -9.38
CA GLY A 34 -1.52 17.74 -8.32
C GLY A 34 -2.20 16.94 -7.19
N ILE A 35 -1.85 15.67 -7.01
CA ILE A 35 -2.32 14.81 -5.92
C ILE A 35 -1.23 14.69 -4.87
N GLU A 36 -1.54 15.12 -3.65
CA GLU A 36 -0.57 15.09 -2.54
C GLU A 36 -0.59 13.72 -1.83
N VAL A 37 0.56 13.06 -1.72
CA VAL A 37 0.70 11.86 -0.89
C VAL A 37 0.82 12.27 0.58
N LYS A 38 -0.20 11.96 1.38
CA LYS A 38 -0.27 12.33 2.81
C LYS A 38 0.37 11.30 3.74
N LEU A 39 0.40 10.04 3.32
CA LEU A 39 0.95 8.96 4.13
C LEU A 39 1.48 7.84 3.25
N LYS A 40 2.57 7.21 3.72
CA LYS A 40 3.13 5.98 3.16
C LYS A 40 3.32 4.99 4.29
N THR A 41 2.87 3.76 4.09
CA THR A 41 3.01 2.68 5.06
C THR A 41 3.67 1.49 4.38
N ILE A 42 4.69 0.92 5.02
CA ILE A 42 5.26 -0.37 4.62
C ILE A 42 4.68 -1.44 5.55
N VAL A 43 4.10 -2.49 4.97
CA VAL A 43 3.52 -3.62 5.71
C VAL A 43 4.17 -4.90 5.18
N GLY A 44 4.55 -5.81 6.09
CA GLY A 44 5.00 -7.15 5.69
C GLY A 44 3.84 -8.01 5.17
N ASP A 45 4.13 -9.27 4.86
CA ASP A 45 3.14 -10.24 4.40
C ASP A 45 2.31 -10.81 5.57
N ASP A 46 1.76 -9.89 6.37
CA ASP A 46 0.92 -10.15 7.53
C ASP A 46 -0.53 -9.76 7.20
N LYS A 47 -1.39 -10.78 7.13
CA LYS A 47 -2.79 -10.62 6.74
C LYS A 47 -3.56 -9.63 7.64
N LEU A 48 -3.40 -9.72 8.95
CA LEU A 48 -4.18 -8.91 9.89
C LEU A 48 -3.74 -7.45 9.82
N ARG A 49 -2.42 -7.21 9.83
CA ARG A 49 -1.86 -5.86 9.70
C ARG A 49 -2.20 -5.22 8.38
N LEU A 50 -2.16 -5.98 7.29
CA LEU A 50 -2.51 -5.48 5.97
C LEU A 50 -4.01 -5.13 5.90
N GLU A 51 -4.89 -5.96 6.46
CA GLU A 51 -6.32 -5.67 6.51
C GLU A 51 -6.61 -4.39 7.29
N GLU A 52 -6.05 -4.24 8.49
CA GLU A 52 -6.18 -3.04 9.31
C GLU A 52 -5.67 -1.80 8.58
N THR A 53 -4.49 -1.89 7.96
CA THR A 53 -3.88 -0.78 7.21
C THR A 53 -4.77 -0.33 6.05
N ILE A 54 -5.31 -1.28 5.26
CA ILE A 54 -6.21 -0.96 4.15
C ILE A 54 -7.51 -0.34 4.68
N ARG A 55 -8.10 -0.91 5.74
CA ARG A 55 -9.33 -0.37 6.34
C ARG A 55 -9.16 1.07 6.81
N ASP A 56 -8.02 1.40 7.39
CA ASP A 56 -7.76 2.74 7.88
C ASP A 56 -7.41 3.71 6.74
N ALA A 57 -6.64 3.28 5.74
CA ALA A 57 -6.33 4.08 4.56
C ALA A 57 -7.60 4.48 3.80
N VAL A 58 -8.52 3.54 3.58
CA VAL A 58 -9.79 3.79 2.88
C VAL A 58 -10.69 4.78 3.64
N LYS A 59 -10.60 4.87 4.97
CA LYS A 59 -11.39 5.82 5.77
C LYS A 59 -10.87 7.26 5.67
N ARG A 60 -9.58 7.46 5.42
CA ARG A 60 -8.91 8.76 5.60
C ARG A 60 -8.31 9.37 4.33
N SER A 61 -8.28 8.63 3.23
CA SER A 61 -7.62 9.03 1.98
C SER A 61 -8.57 8.94 0.80
N ASP A 62 -8.52 9.93 -0.10
CA ASP A 62 -9.35 9.93 -1.32
C ASP A 62 -8.91 8.81 -2.28
N ILE A 63 -7.61 8.51 -2.29
CA ILE A 63 -6.96 7.52 -3.14
C ILE A 63 -6.07 6.63 -2.27
N VAL A 64 -6.19 5.31 -2.43
CA VAL A 64 -5.29 4.33 -1.82
C VAL A 64 -4.62 3.54 -2.94
N ILE A 65 -3.29 3.53 -2.96
CA ILE A 65 -2.50 2.74 -3.91
C ILE A 65 -1.69 1.72 -3.13
N SER A 66 -1.80 0.44 -3.46
CA SER A 66 -0.93 -0.60 -2.92
C SER A 66 0.07 -1.10 -3.95
N THR A 67 1.22 -1.57 -3.49
CA THR A 67 2.24 -2.22 -4.33
C THR A 67 2.73 -3.50 -3.66
N GLY A 68 3.01 -4.56 -4.42
CA GLY A 68 3.52 -5.83 -3.89
C GLY A 68 2.43 -6.82 -3.45
N GLY A 69 2.82 -8.08 -3.21
CA GLY A 69 1.93 -9.15 -2.76
C GLY A 69 0.87 -9.61 -3.78
N LEU A 70 1.17 -9.53 -5.09
CA LEU A 70 0.26 -9.87 -6.20
C LEU A 70 0.75 -11.04 -7.08
N GLY A 71 1.88 -11.65 -6.76
CA GLY A 71 2.40 -12.81 -7.46
C GLY A 71 1.63 -14.12 -7.16
N PRO A 72 2.22 -15.28 -7.51
CA PRO A 72 1.59 -16.58 -7.36
C PRO A 72 1.92 -17.31 -6.04
N THR A 73 2.71 -16.73 -5.13
CA THR A 73 3.16 -17.42 -3.91
C THR A 73 2.16 -17.31 -2.76
N GLU A 74 2.31 -18.14 -1.72
CA GLU A 74 1.34 -18.19 -0.60
C GLU A 74 1.31 -16.89 0.23
N ASP A 75 2.42 -16.16 0.24
CA ASP A 75 2.58 -14.83 0.84
C ASP A 75 2.01 -13.69 -0.03
N ASP A 76 1.62 -13.94 -1.29
CA ASP A 76 0.93 -12.97 -2.14
C ASP A 76 -0.56 -12.80 -1.76
N ILE A 77 -0.78 -12.10 -0.64
CA ILE A 77 -2.09 -11.97 -0.01
C ILE A 77 -2.85 -10.69 -0.37
N THR A 78 -2.24 -9.75 -1.10
CA THR A 78 -2.77 -8.38 -1.30
C THR A 78 -4.18 -8.38 -1.87
N ARG A 79 -4.45 -9.20 -2.90
CA ARG A 79 -5.76 -9.28 -3.54
C ARG A 79 -6.85 -9.72 -2.57
N THR A 80 -6.60 -10.82 -1.85
CA THR A 80 -7.58 -11.42 -0.93
C THR A 80 -7.85 -10.50 0.25
N VAL A 81 -6.80 -9.90 0.81
CA VAL A 81 -6.93 -9.01 1.97
C VAL A 81 -7.60 -7.69 1.59
N SER A 82 -7.30 -7.16 0.40
CA SER A 82 -7.98 -5.98 -0.13
C SER A 82 -9.49 -6.20 -0.27
N ALA A 83 -9.91 -7.34 -0.83
CA ALA A 83 -11.33 -7.70 -0.93
C ALA A 83 -12.00 -7.77 0.46
N GLN A 84 -11.36 -8.46 1.40
CA GLN A 84 -11.86 -8.59 2.77
C GLN A 84 -11.98 -7.21 3.48
N ALA A 85 -10.98 -6.35 3.31
CA ALA A 85 -10.95 -5.01 3.91
C ALA A 85 -12.11 -4.12 3.43
N ILE A 86 -12.51 -4.24 2.15
CA ILE A 86 -13.61 -3.47 1.55
C ILE A 86 -14.96 -4.20 1.57
N GLY A 87 -15.03 -5.38 2.20
CA GLY A 87 -16.27 -6.15 2.33
C GLY A 87 -16.75 -6.81 1.02
N LYS A 88 -15.82 -7.31 0.20
CA LYS A 88 -16.07 -8.01 -1.06
C LYS A 88 -15.59 -9.46 -1.03
#